data_AF-A0A6V8PJW9-F1
#
_entry.id   AF-A0A6V8PJW9-F1
#
_cell.length_a   1.000
_cell.length_b   1.000
_cell.length_c   1.000
_cell.angle_alpha   90.00
_cell.angle_beta   90.00
_cell.angle_gamma   90.00
#
_symmetry.space_group_name_H-M   'P 1'
#
loop_
_entity.id
_entity.type
_entity.pdbx_description
1 polymer ?
#
loop_
_entity_poly.entity_id
_entity_poly.type
_entity_poly.pdbx_seq_one_letter_code
_entity_poly.pdbx_strand_id
1 'polypeptide(L)'
;MALTPLDINRMYESCLSPATGDRITARTIYNYIVSPFMVHCDRFAPEHKKDSVTEYQKLLLEQGRTHERQVIETAYPEAEKLEYKTLK
;
A
#
# COMPACT_ATOMS: atom_id res chain seq x y z
N MET A 1 29.21 7.06 9.75
CA MET A 1 28.84 7.21 11.18
C MET A 1 27.87 6.09 11.51
N ALA A 2 28.15 5.30 12.55
CA ALA A 2 27.25 4.22 12.97
C ALA A 2 26.04 4.80 13.71
N LEU A 3 24.87 4.21 13.50
CA LEU A 3 23.64 4.60 14.19
C LEU A 3 23.75 4.29 15.68
N THR A 4 23.32 5.23 16.53
CA THR A 4 23.29 5.01 17.97
C THR A 4 22.03 4.22 18.37
N PRO A 5 22.01 3.56 19.54
CA PRO A 5 20.81 2.89 20.05
C PRO A 5 19.59 3.83 20.16
N LEU A 6 19.82 5.12 20.40
CA LEU A 6 18.76 6.13 20.44
C LEU A 6 18.16 6.38 19.05
N ASP A 7 18.99 6.36 18.00
CA ASP A 7 18.55 6.50 16.62
C ASP A 7 17.69 5.29 16.21
N ILE A 8 18.10 4.08 16.64
CA ILE A 8 17.37 2.84 16.39
C ILE A 8 15.99 2.88 17.08
N ASN A 9 15.94 3.25 18.36
CA ASN A 9 14.67 3.34 19.09
C ASN A 9 13.71 4.38 18.50
N ARG A 10 14.23 5.55 18.08
CA ARG A 10 13.41 6.58 17.40
C ARG A 10 12.85 6.08 16.07
N MET A 11 13.62 5.32 15.31
CA MET A 11 13.13 4.69 14.08
C MET A 11 12.01 3.68 14.37
N TYR A 12 12.19 2.83 15.39
CA TYR A 12 11.15 1.88 15.80
C TYR A 12 9.85 2.58 16.23
N GLU A 13 9.94 3.59 17.09
CA GLU A 13 8.76 4.36 17.53
C GLU A 13 8.07 5.06 16.36
N SER A 14 8.83 5.64 15.43
CA SER A 14 8.28 6.24 14.22
C SER A 14 7.55 5.22 13.33
N CYS A 15 8.09 4.00 13.20
CA CYS A 15 7.46 2.92 12.43
C CYS A 15 6.20 2.35 13.12
N LEU A 16 6.16 2.38 14.45
CA LEU A 16 5.05 1.84 15.25
C LEU A 16 3.97 2.88 15.58
N SER A 17 4.27 4.17 15.42
CA SER A 17 3.27 5.23 15.51
C SER A 17 2.14 4.98 14.51
N PRO A 18 0.86 5.21 14.88
CA PRO A 18 -0.25 5.11 13.93
C PRO A 18 0.02 6.11 12.82
N ALA A 19 0.44 5.60 11.66
CA ALA A 19 0.83 6.45 10.55
C ALA A 19 -0.37 7.31 10.14
N THR A 20 -0.29 8.61 10.42
CA THR A 20 -1.10 9.65 9.76
C THR A 20 -0.62 9.92 8.34
N GLY A 21 0.40 9.19 7.87
CA GLY A 21 0.95 9.25 6.52
C GLY A 21 0.72 7.97 5.72
N ASP A 22 0.86 8.08 4.40
CA ASP A 22 0.68 6.98 3.45
C ASP A 22 1.46 5.73 3.86
N ARG A 23 0.75 4.61 4.01
CA ARG A 23 1.35 3.31 4.33
C ARG A 23 2.24 2.86 3.16
N ILE A 24 3.47 2.49 3.46
CA ILE A 24 4.35 1.83 2.49
C ILE A 24 3.79 0.43 2.25
N THR A 25 3.32 0.19 1.02
CA THR A 25 2.81 -1.12 0.61
C THR A 25 3.93 -1.94 -0.04
N ALA A 26 3.73 -3.25 -0.18
CA ALA A 26 4.63 -4.09 -0.98
C ALA A 26 4.79 -3.55 -2.42
N ARG A 27 3.73 -2.94 -2.96
CA ARG A 27 3.76 -2.26 -4.26
C ARG A 27 4.64 -1.02 -4.26
N THR A 28 4.62 -0.23 -3.18
CA THR A 28 5.51 0.93 -3.01
C THR A 28 6.98 0.50 -3.05
N ILE A 29 7.33 -0.59 -2.35
CA ILE A 29 8.70 -1.13 -2.34
C ILE A 29 9.10 -1.63 -3.73
N TYR A 30 8.23 -2.43 -4.38
CA TYR A 30 8.46 -2.90 -5.74
C TYR A 30 8.69 -1.74 -6.71
N ASN A 31 7.82 -0.73 -6.69
CA ASN A 31 7.94 0.44 -7.56
C ASN A 31 9.24 1.21 -7.28
N TYR A 32 9.65 1.34 -6.02
CA TYR A 32 10.91 1.99 -5.66
C TYR A 32 12.13 1.25 -6.25
N ILE A 33 12.14 -0.09 -6.18
CA ILE A 33 13.20 -0.92 -6.75
C ILE A 33 13.24 -0.78 -8.28
N VAL A 34 12.08 -0.77 -8.93
CA VAL A 34 11.97 -0.57 -10.39
C VAL A 34 12.44 0.83 -10.79
N SER A 35 11.92 1.86 -10.11
CA SER A 35 12.32 3.25 -10.30
C SER A 35 11.83 4.12 -9.13
N PRO A 36 12.75 4.74 -8.36
CA PRO A 36 12.37 5.67 -7.29
C PRO A 36 11.50 6.84 -7.77
N PHE A 37 11.64 7.24 -9.04
CA PHE A 37 10.83 8.30 -9.63
C PHE A 37 9.34 7.92 -9.72
N MET A 38 9.00 6.63 -9.87
CA MET A 38 7.60 6.21 -9.88
C MET A 38 6.92 6.52 -8.56
N VAL A 39 7.60 6.26 -7.43
CA VAL A 39 7.07 6.58 -6.09
C VAL A 39 7.00 8.09 -5.89
N HIS A 40 7.98 8.84 -6.39
CA HIS A 40 7.96 10.30 -6.31
C HIS A 40 6.81 10.90 -7.13
N CYS A 41 6.63 10.49 -8.38
CA CYS A 41 5.56 10.99 -9.23
C CYS A 41 4.18 10.60 -8.69
N ASP A 42 4.00 9.36 -8.22
CA ASP A 42 2.74 8.91 -7.63
C ASP A 42 2.33 9.77 -6.41
N ARG A 43 3.32 10.17 -5.60
CA ARG A 43 3.09 10.91 -4.36
C ARG A 43 3.01 12.43 -4.52
N PHE A 44 3.77 13.01 -5.43
CA PHE A 44 3.95 14.46 -5.52
C PHE A 44 3.48 15.08 -6.84
N ALA A 45 3.25 14.28 -7.89
CA ALA A 45 2.76 14.84 -9.14
C ALA A 45 1.30 15.31 -8.99
N PRO A 46 0.93 16.43 -9.63
CA PRO A 46 -0.47 16.83 -9.75
C PRO A 46 -1.30 15.71 -10.39
N GLU A 47 -2.53 15.50 -9.92
CA GLU A 47 -3.37 14.37 -10.37
C GLU A 47 -3.58 14.34 -11.89
N HIS A 48 -3.69 15.50 -12.53
CA HIS A 48 -3.82 15.63 -13.99
C HIS A 48 -2.56 15.26 -14.79
N LYS A 49 -1.42 15.11 -14.12
CA LYS A 49 -0.15 14.67 -14.71
C LYS A 49 0.17 13.21 -14.43
N LYS A 50 -0.63 12.54 -13.59
CA LYS A 50 -0.49 11.11 -13.34
C LYS A 50 -1.06 10.34 -14.52
N ASP A 51 -0.49 9.17 -14.78
CA ASP A 51 -1.02 8.27 -15.79
C ASP A 51 -2.44 7.86 -15.42
N SER A 52 -3.36 7.98 -16.39
CA SER A 52 -4.75 7.58 -16.17
C SER A 52 -4.84 6.06 -16.01
N VAL A 53 -5.70 5.62 -15.09
CA VAL A 53 -6.00 4.19 -14.97
C VAL A 53 -6.73 3.74 -16.23
N THR A 54 -6.09 2.85 -16.98
CA THR A 54 -6.65 2.29 -18.21
C THR A 54 -7.87 1.41 -17.92
N GLU A 55 -8.76 1.27 -18.89
CA GLU A 55 -9.93 0.37 -18.76
C GLU A 55 -9.51 -1.08 -18.48
N TYR A 56 -8.39 -1.53 -19.06
CA TYR A 56 -7.82 -2.84 -18.77
C TYR A 56 -7.42 -3.00 -17.30
N GLN A 57 -6.75 -1.99 -16.72
CA GLN A 57 -6.38 -2.02 -15.31
C GLN A 57 -7.61 -2.04 -14.40
N LYS A 58 -8.67 -1.30 -14.75
CA LYS A 58 -9.95 -1.34 -13.99
C LYS A 58 -10.56 -2.74 -14.01
N LEU A 59 -10.66 -3.36 -15.19
CA LEU A 59 -11.18 -4.71 -15.35
C LEU A 59 -10.36 -5.74 -14.56
N LEU A 60 -9.03 -5.65 -14.62
CA LEU A 60 -8.14 -6.56 -13.89
C LEU A 60 -8.30 -6.44 -12.37
N LEU A 61 -8.47 -5.22 -11.85
CA LEU A 61 -8.76 -4.99 -10.43
C LEU A 61 -10.11 -5.56 -10.02
N GLU A 62 -11.15 -5.40 -10.85
CA GLU A 62 -12.48 -5.93 -10.59
C GLU A 62 -12.48 -7.48 -10.56
N GLN A 63 -11.81 -8.11 -11.53
CA GLN A 63 -11.65 -9.55 -11.57
C GLN A 63 -10.85 -10.06 -10.36
N GLY A 64 -9.78 -9.37 -9.98
CA GLY A 64 -8.99 -9.70 -8.78
C GLY A 64 -9.84 -9.69 -7.51
N ARG A 65 -10.65 -8.64 -7.30
CA ARG A 65 -11.57 -8.55 -6.15
C ARG A 65 -12.63 -9.64 -6.15
N THR A 66 -13.13 -10.01 -7.33
CA THR A 66 -14.12 -11.07 -7.48
C THR A 66 -13.51 -12.42 -7.12
N HIS A 67 -12.31 -12.70 -7.62
CA HIS A 67 -11.58 -13.93 -7.31
C HIS A 67 -11.23 -14.02 -5.82
N GLU A 68 -10.70 -12.94 -5.22
CA GLU A 68 -10.38 -12.89 -3.79
C GLU A 68 -11.62 -13.21 -2.94
N ARG A 69 -12.78 -12.62 -3.27
CA ARG A 69 -14.03 -12.90 -2.57
C ARG A 69 -14.43 -14.38 -2.69
N GLN A 70 -14.40 -14.93 -3.91
CA GLN A 70 -14.72 -16.34 -4.13
C GLN A 70 -13.79 -17.27 -3.35
N VAL A 71 -12.49 -16.98 -3.32
CA VAL A 71 -11.51 -17.80 -2.58
C VAL A 71 -11.77 -17.73 -1.07
N ILE A 72 -12.02 -16.55 -0.52
CA ILE A 72 -12.34 -16.40 0.90
C ILE A 72 -13.61 -17.18 1.24
N GLU A 73 -14.69 -17.00 0.47
CA GLU A 73 -15.98 -17.66 0.71
C GLU A 73 -15.93 -19.19 0.58
N THR A 74 -15.04 -19.73 -0.27
CA THR A 74 -14.98 -21.18 -0.56
C THR A 74 -13.91 -21.91 0.24
N ALA A 75 -12.71 -21.35 0.34
CA ALA A 75 -11.55 -21.99 0.96
C ALA A 75 -11.35 -21.61 2.43
N TYR A 76 -11.91 -20.47 2.85
CA TYR A 76 -11.76 -19.94 4.22
C TYR A 76 -13.09 -19.41 4.78
N PRO A 77 -14.17 -20.20 4.79
CA PRO A 77 -15.50 -19.75 5.21
C PRO A 77 -15.56 -19.29 6.68
N GLU A 78 -14.63 -19.76 7.52
CA GLU A 78 -14.49 -19.36 8.92
C GLU A 78 -13.72 -18.05 9.12
N ALA A 79 -13.14 -17.47 8.06
CA ALA A 79 -12.37 -16.25 8.17
C ALA A 79 -13.28 -15.05 8.54
N GLU A 80 -13.01 -14.42 9.68
CA GLU A 80 -13.71 -13.22 10.09
C GLU A 80 -13.23 -12.01 9.29
N LYS A 81 -14.18 -11.26 8.72
CA LYS A 81 -13.89 -10.05 7.97
C LYS A 81 -13.57 -8.91 8.94
N LEU A 82 -12.31 -8.52 9.00
CA LEU A 82 -11.88 -7.35 9.78
C LEU A 82 -12.19 -6.06 9.02
N GLU A 83 -13.12 -5.26 9.56
CA GLU A 83 -13.38 -3.92 9.06
C GLU A 83 -12.48 -2.90 9.76
N TYR A 84 -11.52 -2.36 9.03
CA TYR A 84 -10.71 -1.25 9.52
C TYR A 84 -11.38 0.07 9.19
N LYS A 85 -11.67 0.88 10.21
CA LYS A 85 -12.08 2.28 10.00
C LYS A 85 -10.90 3.05 9.43
N THR A 86 -10.91 3.30 8.13
CA THR A 86 -9.98 4.26 7.52
C THR A 86 -10.39 5.65 8.01
N LEU A 87 -9.59 6.25 8.89
CA LEU A 87 -9.73 7.67 9.24
C LEU A 87 -9.47 8.46 7.94
N LYS A 88 -10.49 9.18 7.48
CA LYS A 88 -10.37 10.12 6.36
C LYS A 88 -9.52 11.31 6.74
#